data_AF-A0A3D4BDB4-F1
#
_entry.id   AF-A0A3D4BDB4-F1
#
_cell.length_a   1.000
_cell.length_b   1.000
_cell.length_c   1.000
_cell.angle_alpha   90.00
_cell.angle_beta   90.00
_cell.angle_gamma   90.00
#
_symmetry.space_group_name_H-M   'P 1'
#
loop_
_entity.id
_entity.type
_entity.pdbx_description
1 polymer ?
#
loop_
_entity_poly.entity_id
_entity_poly.type
_entity_poly.pdbx_seq_one_letter_code
_entity_poly.pdbx_strand_id
1 'polypeptide(L)'
;LITFTLSGLWHGANWTYIAWGFLNGLYYLPHIYLNLSLNNISFRHPFIIKAVHVLQILITFFLIQISWIFFRSVSIYDAFLYINRLFSFSLFSYPTHLIDGKYNLLLIILFIIVEWIQREKEHGLDIVNRPIVLR
;
A
#
# COMPACT_ATOMS: atom_id res chain seq x y z
N LEU A 1 -19.32 1.41 -1.38
CA LEU A 1 -19.08 1.32 -2.84
C LEU A 1 -19.40 2.62 -3.54
N ILE A 2 -20.64 3.11 -3.51
CA ILE A 2 -21.05 4.36 -4.17
C ILE A 2 -20.14 5.54 -3.80
N THR A 3 -19.86 5.73 -2.51
CA THR A 3 -18.96 6.79 -2.01
C THR A 3 -17.57 6.74 -2.64
N PHE A 4 -16.96 5.56 -2.71
CA PHE A 4 -15.63 5.38 -3.30
C PHE A 4 -15.63 5.54 -4.82
N THR A 5 -16.66 5.06 -5.51
CA THR A 5 -16.79 5.26 -6.97
C THR A 5 -17.00 6.73 -7.31
N LEU A 6 -17.80 7.46 -6.53
CA LEU A 6 -17.97 8.91 -6.66
C LEU A 6 -16.65 9.65 -6.41
N SER A 7 -15.87 9.23 -5.40
CA SER A 7 -14.52 9.75 -5.18
C SER A 7 -13.61 9.52 -6.39
N GLY A 8 -13.72 8.37 -7.06
CA GLY A 8 -13.01 8.13 -8.32
C GLY A 8 -13.43 9.11 -9.42
N LEU A 9 -14.74 9.25 -9.64
CA LEU A 9 -15.28 10.18 -10.64
C LEU A 9 -14.86 11.64 -10.41
N TRP A 10 -14.64 12.06 -9.16
CA TRP A 10 -14.11 13.39 -8.84
C TRP A 10 -12.71 13.64 -9.43
N HIS A 11 -11.89 12.60 -9.60
CA HIS A 11 -10.57 12.71 -10.21
C HIS A 11 -10.58 12.75 -11.74
N GLY A 12 -11.66 12.29 -12.37
CA GLY A 12 -11.84 12.40 -13.83
C GLY A 12 -12.88 11.45 -14.40
N ALA A 13 -13.26 11.70 -15.66
CA ALA A 13 -14.31 10.96 -16.38
C ALA A 13 -13.82 9.68 -17.09
N ASN A 14 -12.64 9.17 -16.75
CA ASN A 14 -12.07 7.96 -17.36
C ASN A 14 -12.50 6.70 -16.57
N TRP A 15 -12.66 5.58 -17.27
CA TRP A 15 -12.96 4.26 -16.70
C TRP A 15 -11.91 3.82 -15.67
N THR A 16 -10.67 4.27 -15.82
CA THR A 16 -9.58 4.02 -14.88
C THR A 16 -9.88 4.51 -13.46
N TYR A 17 -10.49 5.69 -13.33
CA TYR A 17 -10.85 6.26 -12.03
C TYR A 17 -12.06 5.56 -11.39
N ILE A 18 -13.02 5.12 -12.22
CA ILE A 18 -14.15 4.30 -11.77
C ILE A 18 -13.64 2.97 -11.21
N ALA A 19 -12.75 2.29 -11.94
CA ALA A 19 -12.12 1.04 -11.51
C ALA A 19 -11.32 1.22 -10.22
N TRP A 20 -10.51 2.29 -10.12
CA TRP A 20 -9.79 2.63 -8.90
C TRP A 20 -10.73 2.82 -7.69
N GLY A 21 -11.78 3.63 -7.84
CA GLY A 21 -12.73 3.88 -6.76
C GLY A 21 -13.50 2.60 -6.36
N PHE A 22 -13.91 1.81 -7.35
CA PHE A 22 -14.56 0.53 -7.11
C PHE A 22 -13.68 -0.45 -6.34
N LEU A 23 -12.40 -0.61 -6.73
CA LEU A 23 -11.46 -1.51 -6.05
C LEU A 23 -11.21 -1.09 -4.59
N ASN A 24 -10.95 0.18 -4.32
CA ASN A 24 -10.79 0.68 -2.95
C ASN A 24 -12.05 0.44 -2.10
N GLY A 25 -13.23 0.68 -2.69
CA GLY A 25 -14.49 0.39 -2.02
C GLY A 25 -14.69 -1.09 -1.76
N LEU A 26 -14.28 -1.97 -2.68
CA LEU A 26 -14.36 -3.41 -2.55
C LEU A 26 -13.44 -3.92 -1.42
N TYR A 27 -12.21 -3.39 -1.33
CA TYR A 27 -11.23 -3.77 -0.30
C TYR A 27 -11.65 -3.36 1.11
N TYR A 28 -12.51 -2.35 1.23
CA TYR A 28 -13.07 -1.93 2.51
C TYR A 28 -14.17 -2.87 3.02
N LEU A 29 -14.89 -3.57 2.13
CA LEU A 29 -16.03 -4.42 2.53
C LEU A 29 -15.68 -5.55 3.51
N PRO A 30 -14.58 -6.31 3.36
CA PRO A 30 -14.19 -7.34 4.32
C PRO A 30 -14.06 -6.81 5.74
N HIS A 31 -13.56 -5.58 5.91
CA HIS A 31 -13.42 -4.99 7.24
C HIS A 31 -14.78 -4.75 7.91
N ILE A 32 -15.78 -4.31 7.15
CA ILE A 32 -17.15 -4.08 7.65
C ILE A 32 -17.86 -5.39 7.99
N TYR A 33 -17.80 -6.38 7.08
CA TYR A 33 -18.65 -7.57 7.18
C TYR A 33 -18.03 -8.73 7.98
N LEU A 34 -16.72 -8.87 7.94
CA LEU A 34 -16.05 -10.05 8.54
C LEU A 34 -15.48 -9.75 9.93
N ASN A 35 -15.60 -8.52 10.43
CA ASN A 35 -15.08 -8.06 11.73
C ASN A 35 -13.70 -8.69 12.04
N LEU A 36 -12.76 -8.55 11.08
CA LEU A 36 -11.44 -9.19 11.05
C LEU A 36 -10.48 -8.63 12.12
N SER A 37 -11.00 -8.29 13.30
CA SER A 37 -10.22 -7.92 14.45
C SER A 37 -9.44 -9.13 14.93
N LEU A 38 -8.13 -8.96 15.07
CA LEU A 38 -7.25 -9.97 15.67
C LEU A 38 -7.65 -10.29 17.12
N ASN A 39 -8.41 -9.40 17.78
CA ASN A 39 -8.98 -9.65 19.10
C ASN A 39 -10.01 -10.79 19.09
N ASN A 40 -10.61 -11.11 17.93
CA ASN A 40 -11.56 -12.21 17.77
C ASN A 40 -10.86 -13.55 17.49
N ILE A 41 -9.54 -13.57 17.29
CA ILE A 41 -8.79 -14.77 16.93
C ILE A 41 -7.82 -15.10 18.07
N SER A 42 -8.07 -16.20 18.79
CA SER A 42 -7.27 -16.63 19.93
C SER A 42 -5.95 -17.28 19.51
N PHE A 43 -5.06 -16.50 18.89
CA PHE A 43 -3.69 -16.95 18.66
C PHE A 43 -2.96 -17.05 20.00
N ARG A 44 -2.61 -18.28 20.41
CA ARG A 44 -1.91 -18.54 21.68
C ARG A 44 -0.43 -18.12 21.68
N HIS A 45 0.15 -17.85 20.51
CA HIS A 45 1.59 -17.64 20.37
C HIS A 45 1.94 -16.25 19.83
N PRO A 46 2.79 -15.45 20.52
CA PRO A 46 3.05 -14.06 20.17
C PRO A 46 3.74 -13.88 18.80
N PHE A 47 4.51 -14.86 18.34
CA PHE A 47 5.12 -14.83 17.01
C PHE A 47 4.11 -14.96 15.88
N ILE A 48 3.05 -15.75 16.07
CA ILE A 48 2.00 -15.94 15.06
C ILE A 48 1.24 -14.63 14.90
N ILE A 49 0.92 -13.96 16.01
CA ILE A 49 0.27 -12.65 16.01
C ILE A 49 1.10 -11.64 15.19
N LYS A 50 2.40 -11.52 15.46
CA LYS A 50 3.30 -10.62 14.72
C LYS A 50 3.35 -10.95 13.23
N ALA A 51 3.45 -12.23 12.85
CA ALA A 51 3.48 -12.64 11.45
C ALA A 51 2.17 -12.31 10.73
N VAL A 52 1.01 -12.52 11.38
CA VAL A 52 -0.30 -12.16 10.83
C VAL A 52 -0.42 -10.65 10.62
N HIS A 53 0.04 -9.83 11.57
CA HIS A 53 0.06 -8.36 11.39
C HIS A 53 0.89 -7.94 10.17
N VAL A 54 2.10 -8.48 10.03
CA VAL A 54 2.95 -8.18 8.86
C VAL A 54 2.26 -8.60 7.56
N LEU A 55 1.64 -9.78 7.55
CA LEU A 55 0.90 -10.26 6.39
C LEU A 55 -0.29 -9.36 6.04
N GLN A 56 -1.04 -8.88 7.04
CA GLN A 56 -2.13 -7.92 6.82
C GLN A 56 -1.62 -6.62 6.19
N ILE A 57 -0.52 -6.06 6.71
CA ILE A 57 0.12 -4.87 6.14
C ILE A 57 0.50 -5.11 4.68
N LEU A 58 1.16 -6.25 4.39
CA LEU A 58 1.59 -6.58 3.03
C LEU A 58 0.42 -6.77 2.07
N ILE A 59 -0.66 -7.44 2.50
CA ILE A 59 -1.87 -7.63 1.68
C ILE A 59 -2.50 -6.28 1.38
N THR A 60 -2.75 -5.44 2.39
CA THR A 60 -3.36 -4.13 2.19
C THR A 60 -2.48 -3.26 1.29
N PHE A 61 -1.16 -3.24 1.53
CA PHE A 61 -0.22 -2.51 0.70
C PHE A 61 -0.31 -2.97 -0.76
N PHE A 62 -0.25 -4.27 -1.02
CA PHE A 62 -0.30 -4.83 -2.38
C PHE A 62 -1.62 -4.52 -3.09
N LEU A 63 -2.75 -4.66 -2.41
CA LEU A 63 -4.07 -4.33 -2.95
C LEU A 63 -4.16 -2.84 -3.33
N ILE A 64 -3.70 -1.96 -2.46
CA ILE A 64 -3.68 -0.52 -2.73
C ILE A 64 -2.74 -0.19 -3.89
N GLN A 65 -1.56 -0.81 -3.99
CA GLN A 65 -0.67 -0.65 -5.14
C GLN A 65 -1.33 -1.08 -6.46
N ILE A 66 -2.06 -2.20 -6.48
CA ILE A 66 -2.83 -2.62 -7.66
C ILE A 66 -3.84 -1.53 -8.05
N SER A 67 -4.54 -0.96 -7.07
CA SER A 67 -5.49 0.14 -7.35
C SER A 67 -4.78 1.35 -7.95
N TRP A 68 -3.61 1.73 -7.43
CA TRP A 68 -2.83 2.85 -7.95
C TRP A 68 -2.40 2.70 -9.41
N ILE A 69 -2.26 1.46 -9.92
CA ILE A 69 -2.02 1.21 -11.35
C ILE A 69 -3.16 1.78 -12.19
N PHE A 70 -4.41 1.50 -11.80
CA PHE A 70 -5.58 2.06 -12.48
C PHE A 70 -5.60 3.58 -12.34
N PHE A 71 -5.33 4.13 -11.17
CA PHE A 71 -5.35 5.59 -10.97
C PHE A 71 -4.36 6.33 -11.89
N ARG A 72 -3.21 5.72 -12.17
CA ARG A 72 -2.12 6.36 -12.93
C ARG A 72 -2.11 6.04 -14.42
N SER A 73 -2.74 4.94 -14.84
CA SER A 73 -2.74 4.54 -16.25
C SER A 73 -3.53 5.51 -17.13
N VAL A 74 -3.10 5.64 -18.39
CA VAL A 74 -3.77 6.51 -19.37
C VAL A 74 -5.11 5.90 -19.81
N SER A 75 -5.14 4.57 -19.99
CA SER A 75 -6.35 3.82 -20.33
C SER A 75 -6.53 2.60 -19.43
N ILE A 76 -7.73 2.02 -19.47
CA ILE A 76 -8.02 0.75 -18.79
C ILE A 76 -7.20 -0.40 -19.38
N TYR A 77 -6.95 -0.37 -20.70
CA TYR A 77 -6.11 -1.36 -21.38
C TYR A 77 -4.67 -1.31 -20.87
N ASP A 78 -4.11 -0.10 -20.71
CA ASP A 78 -2.76 0.08 -20.18
C ASP A 78 -2.65 -0.41 -18.74
N ALA A 79 -3.69 -0.23 -17.91
CA ALA A 79 -3.71 -0.77 -16.55
C ALA A 79 -3.54 -2.29 -16.53
N PHE A 80 -4.32 -3.01 -17.36
CA PHE A 80 -4.21 -4.46 -17.48
C PHE A 80 -2.86 -4.89 -18.07
N LEU A 81 -2.32 -4.13 -19.01
CA LEU A 81 -0.99 -4.39 -19.57
C LEU A 81 0.09 -4.25 -18.50
N TYR A 82 0.02 -3.26 -17.61
CA TYR A 82 0.91 -3.13 -16.47
C TYR A 82 0.77 -4.31 -15.51
N ILE A 83 -0.45 -4.71 -15.16
CA ILE A 83 -0.70 -5.87 -14.29
C ILE A 83 -0.12 -7.15 -14.89
N ASN A 84 -0.32 -7.39 -16.18
CA ASN A 84 0.26 -8.57 -16.86
C ASN A 84 1.79 -8.56 -16.84
N ARG A 85 2.41 -7.38 -16.99
CA ARG A 85 3.86 -7.24 -16.91
C ARG A 85 4.42 -7.46 -15.51
N LEU A 86 3.65 -7.19 -14.45
CA LEU A 86 4.07 -7.49 -13.08
C LEU A 86 4.35 -8.97 -12.86
N PHE A 87 3.70 -9.87 -13.60
CA PHE A 87 3.93 -11.31 -13.50
C PHE A 87 4.86 -11.86 -14.59
N SER A 88 5.55 -10.99 -15.32
CA SER A 88 6.49 -11.40 -16.36
C SER A 88 7.84 -11.83 -15.76
N PHE A 89 8.54 -12.74 -16.45
CA PHE A 89 9.88 -13.19 -16.08
C PHE A 89 10.94 -12.06 -16.05
N SER A 90 10.62 -10.87 -16.58
CA SER A 90 11.49 -9.69 -16.49
C SER A 90 11.80 -9.27 -15.04
N LEU A 91 10.98 -9.67 -14.06
CA LEU A 91 11.25 -9.47 -12.64
C LEU A 91 12.58 -10.08 -12.18
N PHE A 92 13.02 -11.16 -12.82
CA PHE A 92 14.26 -11.86 -12.48
C PHE A 92 15.45 -11.44 -13.34
N SER A 93 15.23 -10.54 -14.29
CA SER A 93 16.30 -10.00 -15.14
C SER A 93 16.94 -8.78 -14.48
N TYR A 94 18.26 -8.60 -14.68
CA TYR A 94 18.96 -7.42 -14.20
C TYR A 94 18.41 -6.17 -14.92
N PRO A 95 17.85 -5.19 -14.19
CA PRO A 95 17.26 -4.02 -14.84
C PRO A 95 18.37 -3.12 -15.38
N THR A 96 18.40 -2.95 -16.69
CA THR A 96 19.43 -2.19 -17.42
C THR A 96 19.38 -0.68 -17.16
N HIS A 97 18.26 -0.16 -16.62
CA HIS A 97 18.02 1.27 -16.34
C HIS A 97 18.05 1.64 -14.84
N LEU A 98 18.70 0.84 -13.98
CA LEU A 98 18.76 1.11 -12.53
C LEU A 98 19.46 2.44 -12.19
N ILE A 99 20.27 3.00 -13.09
CA ILE A 99 21.05 4.22 -12.84
C ILE A 99 20.13 5.42 -12.51
N ASP A 100 18.97 5.53 -13.17
CA ASP A 100 17.97 6.58 -12.88
C ASP A 100 17.07 6.23 -11.68
N GLY A 101 16.93 4.94 -11.37
CA GLY A 101 16.08 4.44 -10.28
C GLY A 101 16.78 4.27 -8.93
N LYS A 102 18.12 4.33 -8.87
CA LYS A 102 18.89 4.01 -7.66
C LYS A 102 18.55 4.97 -6.50
N TYR A 103 18.37 6.25 -6.79
CA TYR A 103 17.95 7.23 -5.79
C TYR A 103 16.53 6.98 -5.29
N ASN A 104 15.61 6.58 -6.19
CA ASN A 104 14.25 6.23 -5.79
C ASN A 104 14.23 5.02 -4.86
N LEU A 105 15.04 4.00 -5.15
CA LEU A 105 15.14 2.81 -4.29
C LEU A 105 15.73 3.15 -2.91
N LEU A 106 16.77 3.99 -2.87
CA LEU A 106 17.32 4.50 -1.61
C LEU A 106 16.26 5.27 -0.81
N LEU A 107 15.50 6.16 -1.45
CA LEU A 107 14.45 6.94 -0.82
C LEU A 107 13.31 6.06 -0.29
N ILE A 108 12.90 5.04 -1.05
CA ILE A 108 11.88 4.08 -0.61
C ILE A 108 12.36 3.32 0.63
N ILE A 109 13.61 2.84 0.63
CA ILE A 109 14.18 2.13 1.79
C ILE A 109 14.24 3.07 3.00
N LEU A 110 14.71 4.31 2.81
CA LEU A 110 14.74 5.31 3.87
C LEU A 110 13.34 5.57 4.43
N PHE A 111 12.35 5.76 3.56
CA PHE A 111 10.96 6.02 3.95
C PHE A 111 10.39 4.85 4.74
N ILE A 112 10.61 3.61 4.29
CA ILE A 112 10.18 2.40 5.02
C ILE A 112 10.82 2.33 6.41
N ILE A 113 12.12 2.62 6.53
CA ILE A 113 12.80 2.61 7.83
C ILE A 113 12.21 3.67 8.76
N VAL A 114 12.04 4.89 8.26
CA VAL A 114 11.50 6.03 9.00
C VAL A 114 10.07 5.75 9.48
N GLU A 115 9.22 5.22 8.61
CA GLU A 115 7.85 4.81 8.96
C GLU A 115 7.84 3.64 9.96
N TRP A 116 8.71 2.65 9.76
CA TRP A 116 8.76 1.49 10.65
C TRP A 116 9.18 1.84 12.08
N ILE A 117 10.12 2.78 12.24
CA ILE A 117 10.57 3.29 13.54
C ILE A 117 9.45 4.10 14.21
N GLN A 118 8.58 4.76 13.43
CA GLN A 118 7.56 5.68 13.94
C GLN A 118 6.16 5.09 14.01
N ARG A 119 5.97 3.83 13.60
CA ARG A 119 4.65 3.17 13.55
C ARG A 119 3.87 3.16 14.87
N GLU A 120 4.54 3.32 16.01
CA GLU A 120 3.92 3.32 17.35
C GLU A 120 3.64 4.74 17.88
N LYS A 121 4.05 5.78 17.13
CA LYS A 121 3.82 7.18 17.49
C LYS A 121 2.51 7.68 16.89
N GLU A 122 1.86 8.62 17.58
CA GLU A 122 0.60 9.20 17.11
C GLU A 122 0.78 10.10 15.88
N HIS A 123 1.98 10.68 15.70
CA HIS A 123 2.28 11.59 14.60
C HIS A 123 3.58 11.21 13.88
N GLY A 124 3.60 11.43 12.56
CA GLY A 124 4.81 11.33 11.76
C GLY A 124 5.83 12.40 12.16
N LEU A 125 7.09 12.01 12.23
CA LEU A 125 8.23 12.85 12.66
C LEU A 125 8.12 13.37 14.09
N ASP A 126 7.37 12.69 14.97
CA ASP A 126 7.35 13.00 16.40
C ASP A 126 8.67 12.57 17.08
N ILE A 127 9.71 13.38 16.88
CA ILE A 127 11.08 13.17 17.38
C ILE A 127 11.27 13.88 18.74
N VAL A 128 10.21 14.51 19.26
CA VAL A 128 10.27 15.53 20.32
C VAL A 128 10.64 14.97 21.70
N ASN A 129 10.46 13.68 21.95
CA ASN A 129 10.75 13.05 23.25
C ASN A 129 12.21 12.57 23.45
N ARG A 130 13.20 13.19 22.79
CA ARG A 130 14.61 12.95 23.16
C ARG A 130 14.99 13.80 24.39
N PRO A 131 15.70 13.24 25.39
CA PRO A 131 16.08 13.99 26.58
C PRO A 131 16.89 15.24 26.19
N ILE A 132 16.49 16.37 26.76
CA ILE A 132 17.00 17.72 26.56
C ILE A 132 18.42 17.81 27.14
N VAL A 133 19.40 17.16 26.50
CA VAL A 133 20.83 17.27 26.87
C VAL A 133 21.55 18.25 25.94
N LEU A 134 20.89 18.72 24.89
CA LEU A 134 21.43 19.70 23.94
C LEU A 134 20.47 20.90 23.83
N ARG A 135 20.36 21.66 24.92
CA ARG A 135 19.83 23.03 24.90
C ARG A 135 20.98 24.00 25.16
#